data_AF-A0AAJ2VZK1-F1
#
_entry.id   AF-A0AAJ2VZK1-F1
#
_cell.length_a   1.000
_cell.length_b   1.000
_cell.length_c   1.000
_cell.angle_alpha   90.00
_cell.angle_beta   90.00
_cell.angle_gamma   90.00
#
_symmetry.space_group_name_H-M   'P 1'
#
loop_
_entity.id
_entity.type
_entity.pdbx_description
1 polymer ?
#
loop_
_entity_poly.entity_id
_entity_poly.type
_entity_poly.pdbx_seq_one_letter_code
_entity_poly.pdbx_strand_id
1 'polypeptide(L)'
;MKAILYLFISLLFGFNIYAQKDDKISVITERKYTINGQIITEKETVEVAKSKLLKNKDVDTTKTYTVIYDFKKGEYLKSLVKPKVDRPIVYKVININRLAFDVQVNSKDVVVAETDWFTSAEDLKKITGLLNQASPASQPTAENIKLPESKSDAEILKDKATVKKDLGLLTKLEGLNIKLQHEQKVVDGLNNNKIKYDYYKSIFGDSATIRGIEKPDDIIIKEKEKEIKTINEDIKKLENLINEKLDKFQIAKNNFTIAYDDFIKSYNTVNKIIQKSNRVLPIATLPFLNLEEYKLNHQADFRLILVELNVGNITSNTINSQYTDLVVAYNKLKDVNDLTTYFDETSLKKYFDDIDLLMDNAKKIKLKGELINFEKLAQQVQRVIHLLEKNETYEYISAPIQPKNDMATFDVVIKAKIKDIEVDNSRSFTHSVSVKGGTRIDFSIGLAASYFSNTNVYEIYTINGQNKIGLKSKNLTVPSLVTMISMTNRTTKYGAIGGSAGLGIDTNNGKIQLSNFFIGPTLILGKYDRIMLTVGAAIRNVGKLKNGYVINDTIITQSSDITTVLSDNYKVGFFIGLTYNLTNNVRNKISNYKP
;
A
#
# COMPACT_ATOMS: atom_id res chain seq x y z
N MET A 1 -4.77 -30.05 61.69
CA MET A 1 -4.24 -30.62 60.41
C MET A 1 -5.37 -30.99 59.44
N LYS A 2 -6.36 -31.82 59.82
CA LYS A 2 -7.51 -32.16 58.94
C LYS A 2 -8.29 -30.93 58.40
N ALA A 3 -8.56 -29.92 59.24
CA ALA A 3 -9.28 -28.71 58.81
C ALA A 3 -8.55 -27.89 57.74
N ILE A 4 -7.21 -27.80 57.81
CA ILE A 4 -6.39 -27.08 56.82
C ILE A 4 -6.37 -27.85 55.49
N LEU A 5 -6.34 -29.18 55.54
CA LEU A 5 -6.45 -30.03 54.35
C LEU A 5 -7.81 -29.86 53.66
N TYR A 6 -8.91 -29.80 54.41
CA TYR A 6 -10.25 -29.55 53.87
C TYR A 6 -10.40 -28.15 53.26
N LEU A 7 -9.81 -27.12 53.87
CA LEU A 7 -9.80 -25.77 53.33
C LEU A 7 -9.03 -25.68 52.00
N PHE A 8 -7.93 -26.44 51.87
CA PHE A 8 -7.14 -26.49 50.64
C PHE A 8 -7.87 -27.23 49.52
N ILE A 9 -8.59 -28.31 49.85
CA ILE A 9 -9.44 -29.04 48.90
C ILE A 9 -10.61 -28.16 48.43
N SER A 10 -11.28 -27.43 49.33
CA SER A 10 -12.41 -26.57 48.92
C SER A 10 -11.98 -25.40 48.03
N LEU A 11 -10.81 -24.79 48.28
CA LEU A 11 -10.23 -23.74 47.42
C LEU A 11 -9.85 -24.26 46.02
N LEU A 12 -9.38 -25.50 45.89
CA LEU A 12 -9.04 -26.09 44.59
C LEU A 12 -10.28 -26.41 43.73
N PHE A 13 -11.42 -26.75 44.35
CA PHE A 13 -12.64 -27.12 43.63
C PHE A 13 -13.61 -25.95 43.39
N GLY A 14 -13.58 -24.88 44.19
CA GLY A 14 -14.53 -23.76 44.09
C GLY A 14 -14.42 -22.88 42.83
N PHE A 15 -13.28 -22.87 42.13
CA PHE A 15 -13.03 -21.93 41.02
C PHE A 15 -13.50 -22.39 39.61
N ASN A 16 -14.19 -23.53 39.48
CA ASN A 16 -14.59 -24.06 38.16
C ASN A 16 -16.06 -23.81 37.75
N ILE A 17 -16.87 -23.07 38.53
CA ILE A 17 -18.32 -22.97 38.28
C ILE A 17 -18.75 -21.50 38.14
N TYR A 18 -18.46 -20.89 37.00
CA TYR A 18 -19.22 -19.75 36.46
C TYR A 18 -19.09 -19.77 34.94
N ALA A 19 -19.85 -20.65 34.29
CA ALA A 19 -20.04 -20.64 32.85
C ALA A 19 -21.36 -19.93 32.54
N GLN A 20 -21.25 -18.73 31.98
CA GLN A 20 -22.35 -17.86 31.59
C GLN A 20 -23.20 -18.52 30.51
N LYS A 21 -24.53 -18.53 30.70
CA LYS A 21 -25.51 -19.12 29.77
C LYS A 21 -25.71 -18.14 28.60
N ASP A 22 -25.42 -18.58 27.39
CA ASP A 22 -25.56 -17.78 26.16
C ASP A 22 -27.05 -17.63 25.79
N ASP A 23 -27.58 -16.41 25.85
CA ASP A 23 -28.90 -16.06 25.33
C ASP A 23 -28.88 -15.91 23.79
N LYS A 24 -29.94 -16.39 23.13
CA LYS A 24 -30.11 -16.28 21.67
C LYS A 24 -30.68 -14.91 21.32
N ILE A 25 -30.08 -14.25 20.33
CA ILE A 25 -30.55 -12.98 19.76
C ILE A 25 -30.89 -13.24 18.29
N SER A 26 -32.12 -12.94 17.89
CA SER A 26 -32.57 -12.93 16.48
C SER A 26 -32.65 -11.49 15.98
N VAL A 27 -32.20 -11.25 14.74
CA VAL A 27 -32.26 -9.92 14.09
C VAL A 27 -33.12 -10.08 12.83
N ILE A 28 -34.15 -9.25 12.71
CA ILE A 28 -35.03 -9.22 11.54
C ILE A 28 -34.55 -8.10 10.63
N THR A 29 -34.31 -8.40 9.36
CA THR A 29 -33.90 -7.39 8.37
C THR A 29 -34.98 -7.26 7.31
N GLU A 30 -35.45 -6.04 7.07
CA GLU A 30 -36.45 -5.72 6.05
C GLU A 30 -35.77 -5.07 4.85
N ARG A 31 -35.99 -5.62 3.65
CA ARG A 31 -35.60 -4.97 2.38
C ARG A 31 -36.83 -4.66 1.55
N LYS A 32 -36.87 -3.45 0.98
CA LYS A 32 -37.95 -2.97 0.12
C LYS A 32 -37.40 -2.77 -1.28
N TYR A 33 -38.05 -3.36 -2.27
CA TYR A 33 -37.72 -3.19 -3.67
C TYR A 33 -38.93 -2.66 -4.43
N THR A 34 -38.71 -1.87 -5.48
CA THR A 34 -39.77 -1.38 -6.35
C THR A 34 -39.61 -2.03 -7.72
N ILE A 35 -40.57 -2.86 -8.11
CA ILE A 35 -40.60 -3.52 -9.42
C ILE A 35 -41.91 -3.12 -10.10
N ASN A 36 -41.82 -2.54 -11.29
CA ASN A 36 -42.98 -2.06 -12.07
C ASN A 36 -43.93 -1.13 -11.28
N GLY A 37 -43.39 -0.28 -10.41
CA GLY A 37 -44.17 0.67 -9.60
C GLY A 37 -44.83 0.09 -8.34
N GLN A 38 -44.72 -1.21 -8.08
CA GLN A 38 -45.17 -1.83 -6.82
C GLN A 38 -44.00 -2.03 -5.86
N ILE A 39 -44.19 -1.64 -4.58
CA ILE A 39 -43.22 -1.87 -3.51
C ILE A 39 -43.43 -3.27 -2.94
N ILE A 40 -42.43 -4.14 -3.12
CA ILE A 40 -42.38 -5.48 -2.54
C ILE A 40 -41.47 -5.41 -1.31
N THR A 41 -42.00 -5.80 -0.15
CA THR A 41 -41.23 -5.86 1.10
C THR A 41 -40.90 -7.32 1.39
N GLU A 42 -39.63 -7.65 1.38
CA GLU A 42 -39.12 -8.98 1.73
C GLU A 42 -38.58 -8.91 3.17
N LYS A 43 -39.23 -9.64 4.09
CA LYS A 43 -38.75 -9.78 5.47
C LYS A 43 -37.94 -11.06 5.56
N GLU A 44 -36.64 -10.92 5.74
CA GLU A 44 -35.77 -12.06 5.99
C GLU A 44 -35.50 -12.12 7.50
N THR A 45 -36.14 -13.10 8.16
CA THR A 45 -35.82 -13.45 9.54
C THR A 45 -34.55 -14.29 9.52
N VAL A 46 -33.40 -13.62 9.53
CA VAL A 46 -32.13 -14.29 9.73
C VAL A 46 -32.06 -14.64 11.21
N GLU A 47 -32.37 -15.89 11.56
CA GLU A 47 -31.81 -16.44 12.79
C GLU A 47 -30.29 -16.31 12.63
N VAL A 48 -29.72 -15.32 13.31
CA VAL A 48 -28.27 -15.23 13.50
C VAL A 48 -27.94 -16.40 14.42
N ALA A 49 -27.91 -17.60 13.84
CA ALA A 49 -27.17 -18.71 14.39
C ALA A 49 -25.75 -18.15 14.50
N LYS A 50 -25.36 -17.69 15.71
CA LYS A 50 -23.98 -17.35 16.09
C LYS A 50 -23.10 -18.36 15.37
N SER A 51 -22.52 -17.88 14.28
CA SER A 51 -21.86 -18.65 13.22
C SER A 51 -21.56 -20.10 13.60
N LYS A 52 -22.44 -21.04 13.20
CA LYS A 52 -21.98 -22.40 12.89
C LYS A 52 -20.99 -22.41 11.71
N LEU A 53 -20.76 -21.25 11.07
CA LEU A 53 -19.77 -20.94 10.03
C LEU A 53 -18.28 -21.07 10.44
N LEU A 54 -17.94 -21.49 11.67
CA LEU A 54 -16.55 -21.83 12.02
C LEU A 54 -16.42 -23.17 12.76
N LYS A 55 -17.45 -24.03 12.73
CA LYS A 55 -17.43 -25.29 13.49
C LYS A 55 -17.24 -26.57 12.68
N ASN A 56 -17.06 -26.56 11.37
CA ASN A 56 -16.65 -27.75 10.63
C ASN A 56 -16.19 -27.44 9.20
N LYS A 57 -14.87 -27.54 8.95
CA LYS A 57 -14.26 -28.45 7.97
C LYS A 57 -12.77 -28.13 7.91
N ASP A 58 -11.96 -29.14 8.21
CA ASP A 58 -10.52 -29.08 8.39
C ASP A 58 -10.08 -28.12 9.48
N VAL A 59 -10.08 -28.61 10.74
CA VAL A 59 -9.08 -28.14 11.71
C VAL A 59 -7.76 -28.53 11.08
N ASP A 60 -7.24 -27.59 10.30
CA ASP A 60 -6.12 -27.74 9.42
C ASP A 60 -5.01 -28.50 10.15
N THR A 61 -4.57 -29.58 9.52
CA THR A 61 -3.45 -30.39 9.99
C THR A 61 -2.16 -29.57 10.07
N THR A 62 -2.16 -28.34 9.54
CA THR A 62 -1.12 -27.36 9.79
C THR A 62 -1.04 -27.05 11.28
N LYS A 63 0.10 -27.41 11.88
CA LYS A 63 0.42 -27.22 13.30
C LYS A 63 0.55 -25.75 13.71
N THR A 64 0.16 -24.81 12.83
CA THR A 64 0.40 -23.37 12.93
C THR A 64 -0.80 -22.67 13.55
N TYR A 65 -0.56 -21.85 14.56
CA TYR A 65 -1.57 -21.00 15.16
C TYR A 65 -1.63 -19.65 14.43
N THR A 66 -2.81 -19.21 14.03
CA THR A 66 -2.99 -17.93 13.32
C THR A 66 -3.74 -16.95 14.19
N VAL A 67 -3.14 -15.79 14.45
CA VAL A 67 -3.82 -14.61 15.00
C VAL A 67 -4.42 -13.85 13.83
N ILE A 68 -5.73 -13.62 13.81
CA ILE A 68 -6.40 -12.92 12.71
C ILE A 68 -6.94 -11.57 13.18
N TYR A 69 -6.53 -10.51 12.49
CA TYR A 69 -6.98 -9.14 12.69
C TYR A 69 -7.76 -8.63 11.47
N ASP A 70 -9.00 -8.21 11.67
CA ASP A 70 -9.84 -7.60 10.63
C ASP A 70 -9.54 -6.10 10.54
N PHE A 71 -8.85 -5.69 9.48
CA PHE A 71 -8.48 -4.30 9.28
C PHE A 71 -9.72 -3.40 9.15
N LYS A 72 -10.74 -3.82 8.39
CA LYS A 72 -11.94 -3.01 8.16
C LYS A 72 -12.72 -2.77 9.46
N LYS A 73 -12.84 -3.77 10.33
CA LYS A 73 -13.55 -3.65 11.62
C LYS A 73 -12.69 -3.13 12.76
N GLY A 74 -11.37 -3.30 12.68
CA GLY A 74 -10.45 -3.01 13.77
C GLY A 74 -10.52 -4.02 14.92
N GLU A 75 -10.99 -5.23 14.64
CA GLU A 75 -11.26 -6.26 15.66
C GLU A 75 -10.42 -7.53 15.43
N TYR A 76 -10.11 -8.23 16.52
CA TYR A 76 -9.48 -9.56 16.46
C TYR A 76 -10.55 -10.65 16.35
N LEU A 77 -10.38 -11.56 15.40
CA LEU A 77 -11.23 -12.75 15.35
C LEU A 77 -10.78 -13.73 16.43
N LYS A 78 -11.71 -14.13 17.30
CA LYS A 78 -11.43 -15.08 18.39
C LYS A 78 -11.04 -16.44 17.82
N SER A 79 -9.77 -16.80 17.96
CA SER A 79 -9.33 -18.17 17.67
C SER A 79 -9.70 -19.11 18.82
N LEU A 80 -10.31 -20.25 18.49
CA LEU A 80 -10.65 -21.30 19.47
C LEU A 80 -9.41 -22.11 19.91
N VAL A 81 -8.38 -22.12 19.08
CA VAL A 81 -7.12 -22.81 19.37
C VAL A 81 -6.29 -21.94 20.30
N LYS A 82 -5.53 -22.56 21.20
CA LYS A 82 -4.57 -21.85 22.06
C LYS A 82 -3.16 -22.18 21.57
N PRO A 83 -2.29 -21.18 21.37
CA PRO A 83 -0.95 -21.41 20.85
C PRO A 83 -0.15 -22.28 21.83
N LYS A 84 0.71 -23.14 21.28
CA LYS A 84 1.57 -24.04 22.06
C LYS A 84 3.04 -23.68 21.86
N VAL A 85 3.85 -23.96 22.88
CA VAL A 85 5.31 -23.82 22.79
C VAL A 85 5.86 -24.71 21.68
N ASP A 86 6.90 -24.24 21.01
CA ASP A 86 7.54 -24.89 19.85
C ASP A 86 6.60 -25.14 18.67
N ARG A 87 5.46 -24.44 18.60
CA ARG A 87 4.58 -24.45 17.43
C ARG A 87 4.58 -23.09 16.75
N PRO A 88 4.67 -23.05 15.40
CA PRO A 88 4.69 -21.78 14.69
C PRO A 88 3.40 -21.00 14.92
N ILE A 89 3.54 -19.70 15.09
CA ILE A 89 2.47 -18.72 15.17
C ILE A 89 2.67 -17.72 14.05
N VAL A 90 1.61 -17.43 13.31
CA VAL A 90 1.59 -16.38 12.28
C VAL A 90 0.55 -15.32 12.65
N TYR A 91 0.82 -14.09 12.25
CA TYR A 91 -0.10 -12.98 12.37
C TYR A 91 -0.68 -12.66 11.00
N LYS A 92 -2.01 -12.71 10.87
CA LYS A 92 -2.74 -12.49 9.63
C LYS A 92 -3.61 -11.24 9.75
N VAL A 93 -3.42 -10.29 8.85
CA VAL A 93 -4.32 -9.14 8.65
C VAL A 93 -5.21 -9.42 7.46
N ILE A 94 -6.52 -9.32 7.61
CA ILE A 94 -7.50 -9.51 6.54
C ILE A 94 -8.25 -8.20 6.23
N ASN A 95 -8.95 -8.18 5.09
CA ASN A 95 -9.74 -7.03 4.63
C ASN A 95 -8.89 -5.75 4.51
N ILE A 96 -7.65 -5.91 4.05
CA ILE A 96 -6.69 -4.82 3.88
C ILE A 96 -6.20 -4.77 2.44
N ASN A 97 -6.38 -3.63 1.77
CA ASN A 97 -5.80 -3.44 0.44
C ASN A 97 -4.30 -3.12 0.55
N ARG A 98 -3.43 -4.07 0.21
CA ARG A 98 -1.96 -3.92 0.25
C ARG A 98 -1.41 -3.02 -0.86
N LEU A 99 -2.22 -2.61 -1.83
CA LEU A 99 -1.84 -1.55 -2.76
C LEU A 99 -2.01 -0.17 -2.11
N ALA A 100 -2.95 -0.02 -1.18
CA ALA A 100 -3.17 1.20 -0.41
C ALA A 100 -2.29 1.30 0.85
N PHE A 101 -1.97 0.16 1.47
CA PHE A 101 -1.25 0.09 2.74
C PHE A 101 0.04 -0.73 2.67
N ASP A 102 1.05 -0.29 3.41
CA ASP A 102 2.19 -1.11 3.82
C ASP A 102 1.91 -1.71 5.20
N VAL A 103 2.27 -2.99 5.36
CA VAL A 103 2.03 -3.76 6.59
C VAL A 103 3.34 -4.35 7.04
N GLN A 104 3.76 -3.97 8.23
CA GLN A 104 4.96 -4.47 8.88
C GLN A 104 4.56 -5.13 10.18
N VAL A 105 4.97 -6.38 10.35
CA VAL A 105 4.72 -7.14 11.58
C VAL A 105 6.06 -7.64 12.10
N ASN A 106 6.50 -7.08 13.22
CA ASN A 106 7.68 -7.55 13.94
C ASN A 106 7.22 -8.49 15.05
N SER A 107 7.65 -9.74 14.99
CA SER A 107 7.33 -10.74 16.01
C SER A 107 8.48 -10.89 17.01
N LYS A 108 8.14 -11.01 18.29
CA LYS A 108 9.07 -11.20 19.39
C LYS A 108 8.60 -12.35 20.28
N ASP A 109 9.56 -13.17 20.72
CA ASP A 109 9.32 -14.22 21.70
C ASP A 109 9.67 -13.69 23.10
N VAL A 110 8.65 -13.29 23.85
CA VAL A 110 8.80 -12.48 25.07
C VAL A 110 8.54 -13.32 26.32
N VAL A 111 9.34 -13.07 27.36
CA VAL A 111 9.07 -13.56 28.73
C VAL A 111 8.16 -12.53 29.41
N VAL A 112 7.03 -12.96 29.98
CA VAL A 112 5.85 -12.14 30.36
C VAL A 112 6.08 -11.05 31.41
N ALA A 113 7.30 -10.69 31.77
CA ALA A 113 7.51 -9.66 32.79
C ALA A 113 8.73 -8.78 32.51
N GLU A 114 8.85 -8.34 31.26
CA GLU A 114 9.36 -7.01 30.96
C GLU A 114 8.29 -5.96 31.32
N THR A 115 7.99 -5.82 32.61
CA THR A 115 7.31 -4.62 33.10
C THR A 115 8.38 -3.60 33.39
N ASP A 116 8.58 -2.66 32.46
CA ASP A 116 9.36 -1.44 32.63
C ASP A 116 8.70 -0.49 33.64
N TRP A 117 8.39 -0.96 34.86
CA TRP A 117 7.93 -0.08 35.94
C TRP A 117 9.02 0.96 36.29
N PHE A 118 10.26 0.71 35.88
CA PHE A 118 11.33 1.71 35.81
C PHE A 118 11.55 2.10 34.35
N THR A 119 10.69 2.97 33.81
CA THR A 119 10.87 3.56 32.49
C THR A 119 12.26 4.19 32.38
N SER A 120 12.99 3.83 31.32
CA SER A 120 14.31 4.40 31.04
C SER A 120 14.16 5.89 30.72
N ALA A 121 15.08 6.72 31.22
CA ALA A 121 15.09 8.18 31.04
C ALA A 121 15.19 8.64 29.56
N GLU A 122 15.37 7.71 28.62
CA GLU A 122 15.52 7.96 27.20
C GLU A 122 14.19 8.09 26.45
N ASP A 123 13.10 7.50 26.95
CA ASP A 123 11.79 7.53 26.27
C ASP A 123 11.05 8.87 26.45
N LEU A 124 11.33 9.62 27.53
CA LEU A 124 10.82 10.99 27.73
C LEU A 124 11.42 12.03 26.77
N LYS A 125 12.63 11.78 26.25
CA LYS A 125 13.32 12.69 25.30
C LYS A 125 12.83 12.55 23.86
N LYS A 126 12.29 11.37 23.49
CA LYS A 126 11.78 11.13 22.12
C LYS A 126 10.40 11.75 21.88
N ILE A 127 9.58 11.85 22.93
CA ILE A 127 8.23 12.41 22.85
C ILE A 127 8.27 13.95 22.66
N THR A 128 9.30 14.62 23.19
CA THR A 128 9.51 16.06 23.03
C THR A 128 10.02 16.46 21.64
N GLY A 129 10.65 15.54 20.90
CA GLY A 129 11.20 15.81 19.56
C GLY A 129 10.17 15.73 18.42
N LEU A 130 9.05 15.02 18.62
CA LEU A 130 8.05 14.75 17.58
C LEU A 130 6.95 15.83 17.45
N LEU A 131 6.98 16.85 18.31
CA LEU A 131 6.01 17.96 18.31
C LEU A 131 6.42 19.17 17.45
N ASN A 132 7.63 19.16 16.85
CA ASN A 132 8.23 20.38 16.29
C ASN A 132 8.25 20.51 14.76
N GLN A 133 7.64 19.63 13.97
CA GLN A 133 7.66 19.79 12.51
C GLN A 133 6.32 19.42 11.85
N ALA A 134 5.55 20.46 11.53
CA ALA A 134 4.34 20.41 10.72
C ALA A 134 4.45 21.35 9.50
N SER A 135 4.15 20.77 8.33
CA SER A 135 3.33 21.37 7.24
C SER A 135 4.04 22.32 6.23
N PRO A 136 3.38 22.70 5.10
CA PRO A 136 3.46 21.98 3.81
C PRO A 136 3.61 22.94 2.59
N ALA A 137 3.64 22.44 1.35
CA ALA A 137 3.40 23.28 0.15
C ALA A 137 2.86 22.47 -1.04
N SER A 138 2.09 23.16 -1.90
CA SER A 138 0.98 22.67 -2.71
C SER A 138 1.16 22.86 -4.23
N GLN A 139 0.26 22.21 -5.00
CA GLN A 139 -0.29 22.55 -6.35
C GLN A 139 0.55 22.23 -7.61
N PRO A 140 -0.03 22.10 -8.84
CA PRO A 140 -1.34 22.62 -9.32
C PRO A 140 -2.23 21.68 -10.19
N THR A 141 -3.44 22.17 -10.44
CA THR A 141 -4.59 21.61 -11.19
C THR A 141 -4.47 21.81 -12.71
N ALA A 142 -4.97 20.85 -13.50
CA ALA A 142 -4.96 20.86 -14.97
C ALA A 142 -6.24 21.44 -15.58
N GLU A 143 -6.09 22.39 -16.50
CA GLU A 143 -7.18 22.97 -17.31
C GLU A 143 -7.52 22.12 -18.54
N ASN A 144 -8.83 22.00 -18.79
CA ASN A 144 -9.43 21.24 -19.87
C ASN A 144 -9.55 22.10 -21.13
N ILE A 145 -8.86 21.74 -22.21
CA ILE A 145 -8.91 22.43 -23.50
C ILE A 145 -9.88 21.67 -24.41
N LYS A 146 -10.97 22.33 -24.84
CA LYS A 146 -11.87 21.83 -25.88
C LYS A 146 -11.21 21.93 -27.25
N LEU A 147 -11.23 20.83 -28.00
CA LEU A 147 -10.77 20.79 -29.38
C LEU A 147 -11.72 21.58 -30.31
N PRO A 148 -11.20 22.23 -31.37
CA PRO A 148 -12.01 22.78 -32.43
C PRO A 148 -12.61 21.64 -33.27
N GLU A 149 -13.89 21.74 -33.58
CA GLU A 149 -14.59 20.79 -34.46
C GLU A 149 -14.08 20.91 -35.90
N SER A 150 -13.78 19.77 -36.52
CA SER A 150 -13.30 19.70 -37.90
C SER A 150 -14.42 20.07 -38.87
N LYS A 151 -14.13 21.03 -39.75
CA LYS A 151 -15.01 21.44 -40.84
C LYS A 151 -15.12 20.36 -41.92
N SER A 152 -16.30 20.31 -42.57
CA SER A 152 -16.71 19.23 -43.48
C SER A 152 -16.14 19.36 -44.90
N ASP A 153 -16.08 18.23 -45.60
CA ASP A 153 -15.51 18.05 -46.95
C ASP A 153 -16.11 18.96 -48.05
N ALA A 154 -17.25 19.60 -47.79
CA ALA A 154 -17.89 20.54 -48.72
C ALA A 154 -17.18 21.91 -48.79
N GLU A 155 -16.42 22.32 -47.77
CA GLU A 155 -15.62 23.56 -47.80
C GLU A 155 -14.36 23.39 -48.68
N ILE A 156 -13.81 22.18 -48.77
CA ILE A 156 -12.56 21.87 -49.50
C ILE A 156 -12.70 22.10 -51.02
N LEU A 157 -13.90 21.94 -51.58
CA LEU A 157 -14.18 22.17 -53.01
C LEU A 157 -14.32 23.66 -53.38
N LYS A 158 -14.70 24.53 -52.43
CA LYS A 158 -14.78 25.98 -52.67
C LYS A 158 -13.40 26.62 -52.75
N ASP A 159 -12.43 26.11 -52.01
CA ASP A 159 -11.07 26.68 -51.97
C ASP A 159 -10.31 26.58 -53.29
N LYS A 160 -10.59 25.57 -54.13
CA LYS A 160 -9.94 25.43 -55.46
C LYS A 160 -10.21 26.61 -56.41
N ALA A 161 -11.37 27.26 -56.30
CA ALA A 161 -11.72 28.41 -57.14
C ALA A 161 -11.07 29.71 -56.65
N THR A 162 -10.88 29.84 -55.33
CA THR A 162 -10.27 31.02 -54.69
C THR A 162 -8.75 31.06 -54.89
N VAL A 163 -8.07 29.91 -54.85
CA VAL A 163 -6.62 29.78 -55.12
C VAL A 163 -6.24 30.34 -56.50
N LYS A 164 -7.16 30.28 -57.46
CA LYS A 164 -6.92 30.66 -58.87
C LYS A 164 -7.06 32.17 -59.14
N LYS A 165 -7.12 33.04 -58.12
CA LYS A 165 -7.26 34.50 -58.32
C LYS A 165 -6.03 35.31 -57.88
N ASP A 166 -5.13 34.76 -57.07
CA ASP A 166 -4.12 35.52 -56.33
C ASP A 166 -2.65 35.13 -56.67
N LEU A 167 -2.36 34.69 -57.91
CA LEU A 167 -0.97 34.46 -58.34
C LEU A 167 -0.35 35.70 -59.00
N GLY A 168 0.92 35.98 -58.72
CA GLY A 168 1.75 36.89 -59.54
C GLY A 168 1.87 36.41 -60.99
N LEU A 169 1.88 35.08 -61.17
CA LEU A 169 1.75 34.46 -62.50
C LEU A 169 0.34 34.60 -63.09
N LEU A 170 -0.71 34.72 -62.27
CA LEU A 170 -2.07 35.06 -62.74
C LEU A 170 -2.11 36.49 -63.22
N THR A 171 -1.48 37.45 -62.55
CA THR A 171 -1.35 38.81 -63.09
C THR A 171 -0.53 38.84 -64.39
N LYS A 172 0.50 37.99 -64.52
CA LYS A 172 1.26 37.85 -65.77
C LYS A 172 0.42 37.16 -66.86
N LEU A 173 -0.37 36.15 -66.50
CA LEU A 173 -1.30 35.43 -67.37
C LEU A 173 -2.45 36.34 -67.82
N GLU A 174 -3.04 37.12 -66.90
CA GLU A 174 -4.05 38.15 -67.15
C GLU A 174 -3.46 39.23 -68.05
N GLY A 175 -2.24 39.70 -67.79
CA GLY A 175 -1.52 40.62 -68.67
C GLY A 175 -1.32 40.07 -70.08
N LEU A 176 -0.92 38.79 -70.21
CA LEU A 176 -0.81 38.12 -71.50
C LEU A 176 -2.17 37.91 -72.17
N ASN A 177 -3.24 37.60 -71.41
CA ASN A 177 -4.60 37.46 -71.92
C ASN A 177 -5.16 38.80 -72.39
N ILE A 178 -4.91 39.90 -71.67
CA ILE A 178 -5.26 41.27 -72.08
C ILE A 178 -4.50 41.61 -73.37
N LYS A 179 -3.19 41.30 -73.43
CA LYS A 179 -2.37 41.49 -74.64
C LYS A 179 -2.91 40.66 -75.81
N LEU A 180 -3.27 39.41 -75.58
CA LEU A 180 -3.85 38.51 -76.57
C LEU A 180 -5.16 39.07 -77.14
N GLN A 181 -6.08 39.50 -76.26
CA GLN A 181 -7.34 40.12 -76.65
C GLN A 181 -7.15 41.41 -77.45
N HIS A 182 -6.14 42.22 -77.07
CA HIS A 182 -5.78 43.42 -77.82
C HIS A 182 -5.29 43.07 -79.23
N GLU A 183 -4.32 42.17 -79.36
CA GLU A 183 -3.76 41.77 -80.66
C GLU A 183 -4.80 41.10 -81.56
N GLN A 184 -5.71 40.29 -81.00
CA GLN A 184 -6.84 39.71 -81.73
C GLN A 184 -7.75 40.80 -82.32
N LYS A 185 -8.11 41.82 -81.52
CA LYS A 185 -8.90 42.96 -82.03
C LYS A 185 -8.18 43.73 -83.15
N VAL A 186 -6.85 43.85 -83.08
CA VAL A 186 -6.05 44.48 -84.14
C VAL A 186 -6.11 43.66 -85.43
N VAL A 187 -5.89 42.35 -85.34
CA VAL A 187 -5.98 41.43 -86.50
C VAL A 187 -7.39 41.42 -87.11
N ASP A 188 -8.43 41.34 -86.28
CA ASP A 188 -9.82 41.40 -86.73
C ASP A 188 -10.13 42.73 -87.44
N GLY A 189 -9.61 43.85 -86.92
CA GLY A 189 -9.71 45.16 -87.56
C GLY A 189 -9.01 45.23 -88.92
N LEU A 190 -7.80 44.69 -89.02
CA LEU A 190 -7.03 44.61 -90.26
C LEU A 190 -7.71 43.71 -91.30
N ASN A 191 -8.21 42.55 -90.89
CA ASN A 191 -8.96 41.62 -91.75
C ASN A 191 -10.26 42.25 -92.26
N ASN A 192 -11.00 42.96 -91.41
CA ASN A 192 -12.18 43.71 -91.83
C ASN A 192 -11.85 44.82 -92.85
N ASN A 193 -10.72 45.52 -92.67
CA ASN A 193 -10.26 46.51 -93.65
C ASN A 193 -9.82 45.87 -94.96
N LYS A 194 -9.22 44.68 -94.92
CA LYS A 194 -8.83 43.91 -96.10
C LYS A 194 -10.06 43.46 -96.89
N ILE A 195 -11.07 42.92 -96.20
CA ILE A 195 -12.36 42.56 -96.80
C ILE A 195 -13.02 43.78 -97.46
N LYS A 196 -13.04 44.94 -96.78
CA LYS A 196 -13.55 46.19 -97.37
C LYS A 196 -12.75 46.60 -98.61
N TYR A 197 -11.43 46.56 -98.53
CA TYR A 197 -10.55 46.90 -99.66
C TYR A 197 -10.78 45.97 -100.85
N ASP A 198 -10.79 44.65 -100.65
CA ASP A 198 -11.03 43.65 -101.70
C ASP A 198 -12.43 43.81 -102.32
N TYR A 199 -13.44 44.10 -101.51
CA TYR A 199 -14.79 44.43 -101.97
C TYR A 199 -14.80 45.68 -102.85
N TYR A 200 -14.22 46.81 -102.40
CA TYR A 200 -14.13 48.03 -103.20
C TYR A 200 -13.30 47.84 -104.48
N LYS A 201 -12.20 47.08 -104.40
CA LYS A 201 -11.37 46.72 -105.55
C LYS A 201 -12.16 45.93 -106.60
N SER A 202 -13.00 44.99 -106.18
CA SER A 202 -13.83 44.20 -107.09
C SER A 202 -14.94 45.01 -107.79
N ILE A 203 -15.40 46.11 -107.19
CA ILE A 203 -16.41 47.00 -107.77
C ILE A 203 -15.80 48.06 -108.69
N PHE A 204 -14.65 48.64 -108.32
CA PHE A 204 -14.11 49.84 -108.98
C PHE A 204 -12.84 49.58 -109.83
N GLY A 205 -12.31 48.35 -109.85
CA GLY A 205 -11.09 47.99 -110.57
C GLY A 205 -9.82 48.64 -110.01
N ASP A 206 -8.65 48.39 -110.64
CA ASP A 206 -7.34 48.91 -110.19
C ASP A 206 -7.19 50.44 -110.32
N SER A 207 -8.15 51.14 -110.95
CA SER A 207 -8.04 52.57 -111.30
C SER A 207 -8.56 53.55 -110.25
N ALA A 208 -9.05 53.06 -109.11
CA ALA A 208 -9.48 53.92 -108.02
C ALA A 208 -8.40 54.01 -106.94
N THR A 209 -7.85 55.20 -106.72
CA THR A 209 -7.46 55.63 -105.37
C THR A 209 -8.71 55.57 -104.50
N ILE A 210 -9.00 54.39 -103.94
CA ILE A 210 -10.15 54.12 -103.08
C ILE A 210 -10.04 55.08 -101.89
N ARG A 211 -10.98 56.04 -101.82
CA ARG A 211 -11.04 57.13 -100.84
C ARG A 211 -10.58 56.71 -99.43
N GLY A 212 -9.31 56.93 -99.11
CA GLY A 212 -8.75 56.78 -97.77
C GLY A 212 -8.67 55.36 -97.20
N ILE A 213 -8.83 54.29 -97.99
CA ILE A 213 -8.68 52.90 -97.51
C ILE A 213 -7.38 52.33 -98.09
N GLU A 214 -6.30 52.37 -97.29
CA GLU A 214 -5.04 51.71 -97.62
C GLU A 214 -5.23 50.19 -97.59
N LYS A 215 -4.67 49.48 -98.59
CA LYS A 215 -4.62 48.02 -98.58
C LYS A 215 -3.84 47.59 -97.34
N PRO A 216 -4.44 46.84 -96.40
CA PRO A 216 -3.68 46.31 -95.27
C PRO A 216 -2.57 45.43 -95.83
N ASP A 217 -1.34 45.69 -95.40
CA ASP A 217 -0.20 44.90 -95.85
C ASP A 217 -0.36 43.48 -95.30
N ASP A 218 -0.43 42.49 -96.20
CA ASP A 218 -0.56 41.08 -95.84
C ASP A 218 0.60 40.62 -94.94
N ILE A 219 1.74 41.33 -95.01
CA ILE A 219 2.90 41.14 -94.15
C ILE A 219 2.55 41.52 -92.70
N ILE A 220 1.89 42.65 -92.47
CA ILE A 220 1.53 43.14 -91.12
C ILE A 220 0.51 42.21 -90.45
N ILE A 221 -0.49 41.72 -91.20
CA ILE A 221 -1.48 40.75 -90.68
C ILE A 221 -0.76 39.47 -90.23
N LYS A 222 0.13 38.92 -91.07
CA LYS A 222 0.90 37.71 -90.73
C LYS A 222 1.85 37.90 -89.54
N GLU A 223 2.48 39.06 -89.40
CA GLU A 223 3.31 39.39 -88.24
C GLU A 223 2.49 39.41 -86.95
N LYS A 224 1.30 40.01 -86.99
CA LYS A 224 0.40 40.07 -85.83
C LYS A 224 -0.19 38.72 -85.46
N GLU A 225 -0.56 37.90 -86.45
CA GLU A 225 -0.95 36.50 -86.23
C GLU A 225 0.18 35.67 -85.59
N LYS A 226 1.44 35.91 -85.99
CA LYS A 226 2.61 35.29 -85.37
C LYS A 226 2.81 35.75 -83.92
N GLU A 227 2.57 37.02 -83.62
CA GLU A 227 2.61 37.55 -82.24
C GLU A 227 1.51 36.91 -81.37
N ILE A 228 0.27 36.83 -81.87
CA ILE A 228 -0.84 36.11 -81.20
C ILE A 228 -0.46 34.66 -80.91
N LYS A 229 0.12 33.96 -81.89
CA LYS A 229 0.56 32.58 -81.71
C LYS A 229 1.62 32.46 -80.61
N THR A 230 2.57 33.39 -80.57
CA THR A 230 3.62 33.44 -79.54
C THR A 230 3.04 33.69 -78.14
N ILE A 231 2.10 34.65 -78.02
CA ILE A 231 1.41 34.95 -76.76
C ILE A 231 0.62 33.73 -76.26
N ASN A 232 -0.10 33.03 -77.16
CA ASN A 232 -0.82 31.80 -76.81
C ASN A 232 0.12 30.69 -76.32
N GLU A 233 1.28 30.51 -76.95
CA GLU A 233 2.29 29.55 -76.51
C GLU A 233 2.83 29.92 -75.11
N ASP A 234 3.05 31.19 -74.84
CA ASP A 234 3.52 31.68 -73.53
C ASP A 234 2.46 31.53 -72.45
N ILE A 235 1.19 31.84 -72.73
CA ILE A 235 0.04 31.57 -71.85
C ILE A 235 0.02 30.08 -71.50
N LYS A 236 0.06 29.20 -72.50
CA LYS A 236 0.00 27.75 -72.29
C LYS A 236 1.17 27.23 -71.47
N LYS A 237 2.39 27.75 -71.68
CA LYS A 237 3.57 27.43 -70.85
C LYS A 237 3.37 27.87 -69.41
N LEU A 238 2.83 29.07 -69.19
CA LEU A 238 2.53 29.61 -67.87
C LEU A 238 1.46 28.81 -67.14
N GLU A 239 0.35 28.47 -67.81
CA GLU A 239 -0.72 27.64 -67.24
C GLU A 239 -0.20 26.26 -66.83
N ASN A 240 0.59 25.62 -67.70
CA ASN A 240 1.20 24.33 -67.39
C ASN A 240 2.11 24.41 -66.15
N LEU A 241 2.92 25.48 -66.04
CA LEU A 241 3.79 25.69 -64.89
C LEU A 241 2.98 25.94 -63.60
N ILE A 242 1.94 26.78 -63.65
CA ILE A 242 1.05 27.04 -62.50
C ILE A 242 0.40 25.74 -62.03
N ASN A 243 -0.15 24.96 -62.96
CA ASN A 243 -0.81 23.69 -62.65
C ASN A 243 0.17 22.68 -62.04
N GLU A 244 1.38 22.55 -62.60
CA GLU A 244 2.41 21.66 -62.05
C GLU A 244 2.78 22.01 -60.59
N LYS A 245 2.93 23.31 -60.30
CA LYS A 245 3.27 23.78 -58.94
C LYS A 245 2.10 23.61 -57.98
N LEU A 246 0.88 23.89 -58.42
CA LEU A 246 -0.34 23.64 -57.64
C LEU A 246 -0.50 22.15 -57.33
N ASP A 247 -0.27 21.27 -58.30
CA ASP A 247 -0.36 19.82 -58.10
C ASP A 247 0.68 19.34 -57.08
N LYS A 248 1.93 19.82 -57.18
CA LYS A 248 2.99 19.53 -56.19
C LYS A 248 2.59 20.00 -54.79
N PHE A 249 2.04 21.20 -54.66
CA PHE A 249 1.56 21.72 -53.39
C PHE A 249 0.40 20.87 -52.82
N GLN A 250 -0.59 20.51 -53.64
CA GLN A 250 -1.71 19.69 -53.22
C GLN A 250 -1.27 18.29 -52.77
N ILE A 251 -0.31 17.68 -53.48
CA ILE A 251 0.28 16.39 -53.08
C ILE A 251 0.99 16.53 -51.72
N ALA A 252 1.81 17.57 -51.54
CA ALA A 252 2.50 17.81 -50.27
C ALA A 252 1.52 18.08 -49.12
N LYS A 253 0.47 18.86 -49.37
CA LYS A 253 -0.60 19.14 -48.39
C LYS A 253 -1.32 17.86 -47.99
N ASN A 254 -1.70 17.02 -48.96
CA ASN A 254 -2.35 15.74 -48.69
C ASN A 254 -1.45 14.80 -47.87
N ASN A 255 -0.16 14.74 -48.18
CA ASN A 255 0.81 13.95 -47.41
C ASN A 255 0.93 14.46 -45.97
N PHE A 256 0.94 15.78 -45.75
CA PHE A 256 0.90 16.37 -44.42
C PHE A 256 -0.37 15.98 -43.67
N THR A 257 -1.55 16.09 -44.30
CA THR A 257 -2.83 15.72 -43.66
C THR A 257 -2.84 14.26 -43.25
N ILE A 258 -2.40 13.35 -44.11
CA ILE A 258 -2.31 11.91 -43.79
C ILE A 258 -1.38 11.67 -42.59
N ALA A 259 -0.18 12.28 -42.61
CA ALA A 259 0.78 12.13 -41.52
C ALA A 259 0.25 12.72 -40.19
N TYR A 260 -0.47 13.84 -40.27
CA TYR A 260 -1.11 14.46 -39.11
C TYR A 260 -2.21 13.57 -38.54
N ASP A 261 -3.09 13.03 -39.38
CA ASP A 261 -4.17 12.14 -38.96
C ASP A 261 -3.63 10.87 -38.30
N ASP A 262 -2.59 10.28 -38.85
CA ASP A 262 -1.98 9.08 -38.28
C ASP A 262 -1.30 9.37 -36.93
N PHE A 263 -0.63 10.51 -36.79
CA PHE A 263 -0.11 10.98 -35.52
C PHE A 263 -1.23 11.18 -34.48
N ILE A 264 -2.33 11.84 -34.86
CA ILE A 264 -3.47 12.09 -33.97
C ILE A 264 -4.19 10.78 -33.58
N LYS A 265 -4.36 9.82 -34.49
CA LYS A 265 -4.94 8.49 -34.18
C LYS A 265 -4.11 7.77 -33.11
N SER A 266 -2.79 7.79 -33.24
CA SER A 266 -1.91 7.14 -32.23
C SER A 266 -1.94 7.87 -30.90
N TYR A 267 -1.94 9.21 -30.91
CA TYR A 267 -2.07 10.00 -29.68
C TYR A 267 -3.41 9.76 -28.98
N ASN A 268 -4.52 9.67 -29.73
CA ASN A 268 -5.83 9.36 -29.18
C ASN A 268 -5.87 7.99 -28.49
N THR A 269 -5.11 7.02 -29.00
CA THR A 269 -4.96 5.73 -28.35
C THR A 269 -4.18 5.85 -27.04
N VAL A 270 -3.12 6.68 -26.98
CA VAL A 270 -2.44 7.01 -25.71
C VAL A 270 -3.38 7.69 -24.71
N ASN A 271 -4.19 8.65 -25.16
CA ASN A 271 -5.18 9.29 -24.29
C ASN A 271 -6.18 8.28 -23.71
N LYS A 272 -6.61 7.29 -24.50
CA LYS A 272 -7.46 6.19 -23.98
C LYS A 272 -6.74 5.42 -22.88
N ILE A 273 -5.45 5.08 -23.05
CA ILE A 273 -4.64 4.42 -22.01
C ILE A 273 -4.60 5.27 -20.74
N ILE A 274 -4.34 6.58 -20.85
CA ILE A 274 -4.32 7.51 -19.71
C ILE A 274 -5.69 7.54 -19.01
N GLN A 275 -6.79 7.64 -19.76
CA GLN A 275 -8.14 7.63 -19.20
C GLN A 275 -8.46 6.33 -18.47
N LYS A 276 -8.09 5.17 -19.04
CA LYS A 276 -8.28 3.88 -18.37
C LYS A 276 -7.42 3.77 -17.11
N SER A 277 -6.17 4.25 -17.16
CA SER A 277 -5.30 4.35 -15.98
C SER A 277 -5.92 5.18 -14.86
N ASN A 278 -6.50 6.33 -15.21
CA ASN A 278 -7.18 7.21 -14.25
C ASN A 278 -8.45 6.62 -13.65
N ARG A 279 -9.05 5.58 -14.25
CA ARG A 279 -10.11 4.78 -13.62
C ARG A 279 -9.55 3.70 -12.70
N VAL A 280 -8.52 2.98 -13.14
CA VAL A 280 -8.00 1.82 -12.41
C VAL A 280 -7.23 2.24 -11.15
N LEU A 281 -6.30 3.19 -11.26
CA LEU A 281 -5.37 3.51 -10.17
C LEU A 281 -6.08 4.04 -8.91
N PRO A 282 -7.05 4.96 -8.97
CA PRO A 282 -7.75 5.42 -7.77
C PRO A 282 -8.50 4.31 -7.05
N ILE A 283 -9.18 3.43 -7.80
CA ILE A 283 -9.90 2.26 -7.25
C ILE A 283 -8.90 1.30 -6.60
N ALA A 284 -7.78 1.03 -7.25
CA ALA A 284 -6.72 0.18 -6.73
C ALA A 284 -6.13 0.68 -5.41
N THR A 285 -6.26 1.98 -5.13
CA THR A 285 -5.77 2.62 -3.90
C THR A 285 -6.84 2.82 -2.84
N LEU A 286 -8.07 2.33 -3.05
CA LEU A 286 -9.13 2.43 -2.05
C LEU A 286 -8.76 1.64 -0.78
N PRO A 287 -8.76 2.28 0.42
CA PRO A 287 -8.32 1.65 1.67
C PRO A 287 -9.03 0.36 2.05
N PHE A 288 -10.34 0.30 1.83
CA PHE A 288 -11.21 -0.77 2.31
C PHE A 288 -11.68 -1.72 1.21
N LEU A 289 -11.11 -1.59 0.01
CA LEU A 289 -11.38 -2.52 -1.09
C LEU A 289 -10.96 -3.93 -0.66
N ASN A 290 -11.92 -4.86 -0.70
CA ASN A 290 -11.70 -6.28 -0.43
C ASN A 290 -11.98 -7.09 -1.71
N LEU A 291 -11.57 -8.36 -1.71
CA LEU A 291 -11.65 -9.22 -2.89
C LEU A 291 -13.09 -9.38 -3.42
N GLU A 292 -14.06 -9.52 -2.54
CA GLU A 292 -15.46 -9.72 -2.91
C GLU A 292 -16.06 -8.44 -3.53
N GLU A 293 -15.76 -7.28 -2.95
CA GLU A 293 -16.14 -5.98 -3.50
C GLU A 293 -15.49 -5.72 -4.87
N TYR A 294 -14.21 -6.09 -5.05
CA TYR A 294 -13.54 -6.01 -6.34
C TYR A 294 -14.19 -6.90 -7.40
N LYS A 295 -14.45 -8.18 -7.07
CA LYS A 295 -15.11 -9.12 -7.98
C LYS A 295 -16.50 -8.64 -8.40
N LEU A 296 -17.28 -8.15 -7.44
CA LEU A 296 -18.65 -7.73 -7.68
C LEU A 296 -18.72 -6.45 -8.52
N ASN A 297 -17.88 -5.46 -8.22
CA ASN A 297 -18.07 -4.09 -8.74
C ASN A 297 -17.09 -3.71 -9.87
N HIS A 298 -15.92 -4.37 -9.98
CA HIS A 298 -14.82 -3.85 -10.80
C HIS A 298 -14.18 -4.87 -11.75
N GLN A 299 -14.21 -6.16 -11.44
CA GLN A 299 -13.47 -7.18 -12.19
C GLN A 299 -13.85 -7.23 -13.69
N ALA A 300 -15.14 -7.11 -14.02
CA ALA A 300 -15.59 -7.16 -15.42
C ALA A 300 -15.05 -5.97 -16.24
N ASP A 301 -15.17 -4.74 -15.72
CA ASP A 301 -14.65 -3.53 -16.37
C ASP A 301 -13.12 -3.60 -16.51
N PHE A 302 -12.41 -4.07 -15.48
CA PHE A 302 -10.94 -4.13 -15.51
C PHE A 302 -10.43 -5.20 -16.48
N ARG A 303 -11.16 -6.30 -16.68
CA ARG A 303 -10.83 -7.28 -17.72
C ARG A 303 -11.02 -6.74 -19.12
N LEU A 304 -12.05 -5.93 -19.36
CA LEU A 304 -12.23 -5.25 -20.65
C LEU A 304 -11.08 -4.27 -20.91
N ILE A 305 -10.70 -3.48 -19.89
CA ILE A 305 -9.53 -2.59 -19.96
C ILE A 305 -8.26 -3.38 -20.28
N LEU A 306 -8.06 -4.54 -19.65
CA LEU A 306 -6.89 -5.38 -19.90
C LEU A 306 -6.82 -5.85 -21.36
N VAL A 307 -7.95 -6.26 -21.95
CA VAL A 307 -8.03 -6.65 -23.36
C VAL A 307 -7.72 -5.46 -24.28
N GLU A 308 -8.32 -4.30 -24.02
CA GLU A 308 -8.07 -3.07 -24.80
C GLU A 308 -6.59 -2.66 -24.76
N LEU A 309 -5.94 -2.75 -23.59
CA LEU A 309 -4.52 -2.44 -23.42
C LEU A 309 -3.60 -3.42 -24.17
N ASN A 310 -4.01 -4.68 -24.32
CA ASN A 310 -3.21 -5.69 -25.04
C ASN A 310 -3.35 -5.59 -26.57
N VAL A 311 -4.48 -5.08 -27.07
CA VAL A 311 -4.70 -4.86 -28.52
C VAL A 311 -4.00 -3.59 -29.00
N GLY A 312 -3.90 -2.57 -28.14
CA GLY A 312 -3.23 -1.31 -28.42
C GLY A 312 -1.71 -1.39 -28.35
N ASN A 313 -1.07 -2.14 -29.24
CA ASN A 313 0.40 -2.21 -29.39
C ASN A 313 1.00 -0.91 -29.97
N ILE A 314 0.66 0.25 -29.41
CA ILE A 314 1.34 1.50 -29.74
C ILE A 314 2.53 1.64 -28.81
N THR A 315 3.69 1.82 -29.41
CA THR A 315 4.93 2.05 -28.68
C THR A 315 5.29 3.52 -28.73
N SER A 316 6.13 3.97 -27.80
CA SER A 316 6.72 5.32 -27.85
C SER A 316 7.43 5.56 -29.20
N ASN A 317 8.01 4.51 -29.78
CA ASN A 317 8.67 4.57 -31.09
C ASN A 317 7.68 4.83 -32.23
N THR A 318 6.47 4.24 -32.19
CA THR A 318 5.44 4.46 -33.20
C THR A 318 5.04 5.94 -33.27
N ILE A 319 4.79 6.56 -32.12
CA ILE A 319 4.40 7.98 -32.04
C ILE A 319 5.55 8.88 -32.47
N ASN A 320 6.77 8.58 -32.03
CA ASN A 320 7.95 9.35 -32.42
C ASN A 320 8.23 9.24 -33.92
N SER A 321 8.04 8.06 -34.52
CA SER A 321 8.15 7.85 -35.96
C SER A 321 7.10 8.68 -36.69
N GLN A 322 5.82 8.54 -36.34
CA GLN A 322 4.73 9.28 -36.99
C GLN A 322 4.86 10.79 -36.84
N TYR A 323 5.35 11.27 -35.69
CA TYR A 323 5.65 12.68 -35.52
C TYR A 323 6.82 13.13 -36.41
N THR A 324 7.85 12.28 -36.56
CA THR A 324 8.96 12.56 -37.47
C THR A 324 8.48 12.61 -38.92
N ASP A 325 7.61 11.67 -39.32
CA ASP A 325 6.97 11.66 -40.63
C ASP A 325 6.14 12.93 -40.87
N LEU A 326 5.41 13.38 -39.84
CA LEU A 326 4.68 14.65 -39.84
C LEU A 326 5.61 15.85 -40.02
N VAL A 327 6.72 15.92 -39.28
CA VAL A 327 7.74 16.99 -39.43
C VAL A 327 8.32 16.98 -40.85
N VAL A 328 8.64 15.81 -41.39
CA VAL A 328 9.17 15.67 -42.75
C VAL A 328 8.13 16.12 -43.78
N ALA A 329 6.86 15.73 -43.63
CA ALA A 329 5.78 16.14 -44.52
C ALA A 329 5.54 17.66 -44.45
N TYR A 330 5.59 18.24 -43.25
CA TYR A 330 5.49 19.67 -43.02
C TYR A 330 6.64 20.45 -43.68
N ASN A 331 7.88 20.00 -43.49
CA ASN A 331 9.04 20.63 -44.10
C ASN A 331 8.98 20.53 -45.63
N LYS A 332 8.61 19.37 -46.20
CA LYS A 332 8.39 19.22 -47.65
C LYS A 332 7.31 20.16 -48.19
N LEU A 333 6.26 20.41 -47.42
CA LEU A 333 5.19 21.33 -47.77
C LEU A 333 5.66 22.79 -47.73
N LYS A 334 6.53 23.16 -46.79
CA LYS A 334 7.17 24.49 -46.71
C LYS A 334 8.26 24.69 -47.77
N ASP A 335 9.01 23.63 -48.07
CA ASP A 335 10.10 23.57 -49.07
C ASP A 335 9.60 23.52 -50.52
N VAL A 336 8.29 23.64 -50.77
CA VAL A 336 7.78 24.02 -52.09
C VAL A 336 8.12 25.51 -52.31
N ASN A 337 9.43 25.84 -52.24
CA ASN A 337 10.05 27.16 -52.13
C ASN A 337 9.69 28.07 -53.30
N ASP A 338 9.33 27.49 -54.44
CA ASP A 338 8.92 28.25 -55.61
C ASP A 338 7.52 28.87 -55.47
N LEU A 339 6.72 28.51 -54.45
CA LEU A 339 5.42 29.15 -54.27
C LEU A 339 5.58 30.64 -53.94
N THR A 340 6.60 31.03 -53.17
CA THR A 340 6.87 32.45 -52.86
C THR A 340 7.22 33.27 -54.11
N THR A 341 7.76 32.65 -55.16
CA THR A 341 7.99 33.31 -56.45
C THR A 341 6.71 33.51 -57.27
N TYR A 342 5.61 32.86 -56.90
CA TYR A 342 4.39 32.82 -57.72
C TYR A 342 3.11 33.29 -57.02
N PHE A 343 3.09 33.32 -55.69
CA PHE A 343 1.97 33.76 -54.86
C PHE A 343 2.38 34.98 -54.03
N ASP A 344 1.45 35.88 -53.77
CA ASP A 344 1.70 36.96 -52.82
C ASP A 344 1.85 36.41 -51.39
N GLU A 345 2.66 37.08 -50.56
CA GLU A 345 2.95 36.65 -49.19
C GLU A 345 1.69 36.53 -48.33
N THR A 346 0.66 37.35 -48.58
CA THR A 346 -0.58 37.38 -47.78
C THR A 346 -1.42 36.14 -48.05
N SER A 347 -1.53 35.75 -49.31
CA SER A 347 -2.24 34.55 -49.76
C SER A 347 -1.52 33.29 -49.30
N LEU A 348 -0.19 33.22 -49.44
CA LEU A 348 0.61 32.11 -48.90
C LEU A 348 0.45 31.97 -47.40
N LYS A 349 0.50 33.09 -46.68
CA LYS A 349 0.32 33.11 -45.23
C LYS A 349 -0.99 32.46 -44.83
N LYS A 350 -2.12 32.83 -45.46
CA LYS A 350 -3.43 32.20 -45.18
C LYS A 350 -3.42 30.69 -45.37
N TYR A 351 -2.78 30.17 -46.42
CA TYR A 351 -2.70 28.72 -46.65
C TYR A 351 -1.84 28.00 -45.62
N PHE A 352 -0.79 28.66 -45.14
CA PHE A 352 0.11 28.09 -44.15
C PHE A 352 -0.37 28.28 -42.72
N ASP A 353 -1.19 29.29 -42.42
CA ASP A 353 -1.67 29.57 -41.06
C ASP A 353 -2.39 28.35 -40.45
N ASP A 354 -3.26 27.68 -41.21
CA ASP A 354 -3.96 26.47 -40.75
C ASP A 354 -3.00 25.29 -40.54
N ILE A 355 -2.03 25.12 -41.44
CA ILE A 355 -1.02 24.05 -41.37
C ILE A 355 -0.09 24.27 -40.19
N ASP A 356 0.33 25.53 -39.98
CA ASP A 356 1.19 25.95 -38.87
C ASP A 356 0.46 25.76 -37.53
N LEU A 357 -0.84 26.08 -37.48
CA LEU A 357 -1.68 25.81 -36.31
C LEU A 357 -1.76 24.31 -35.99
N LEU A 358 -1.99 23.45 -36.99
CA LEU A 358 -2.01 21.99 -36.81
C LEU A 358 -0.64 21.47 -36.34
N MET A 359 0.43 21.96 -36.94
CA MET A 359 1.79 21.57 -36.57
C MET A 359 2.15 22.01 -35.15
N ASP A 360 1.74 23.21 -34.73
CA ASP A 360 1.94 23.70 -33.37
C ASP A 360 1.10 22.93 -32.34
N ASN A 361 -0.11 22.52 -32.71
CA ASN A 361 -0.90 21.60 -31.90
C ASN A 361 -0.21 20.24 -31.75
N ALA A 362 0.33 19.68 -32.84
CA ALA A 362 1.08 18.43 -32.80
C ALA A 362 2.34 18.53 -31.93
N LYS A 363 3.08 19.65 -31.98
CA LYS A 363 4.22 19.93 -31.09
C LYS A 363 3.79 19.92 -29.61
N LYS A 364 2.71 20.64 -29.26
CA LYS A 364 2.17 20.69 -27.89
C LYS A 364 1.74 19.30 -27.41
N ILE A 365 1.09 18.54 -28.28
CA ILE A 365 0.67 17.15 -28.02
C ILE A 365 1.89 16.26 -27.77
N LYS A 366 2.91 16.32 -28.64
CA LYS A 366 4.14 15.55 -28.48
C LYS A 366 4.83 15.86 -27.15
N LEU A 367 5.00 17.14 -26.81
CA LEU A 367 5.61 17.54 -25.55
C LEU A 367 4.85 16.97 -24.34
N LYS A 368 3.51 17.02 -24.37
CA LYS A 368 2.68 16.38 -23.32
C LYS A 368 2.85 14.86 -23.29
N GLY A 369 2.93 14.22 -24.45
CA GLY A 369 3.14 12.79 -24.60
C GLY A 369 4.51 12.34 -24.07
N GLU A 370 5.58 13.09 -24.31
CA GLU A 370 6.94 12.78 -23.84
C GLU A 370 7.06 12.83 -22.32
N LEU A 371 6.28 13.70 -21.65
CA LEU A 371 6.20 13.74 -20.18
C LEU A 371 5.56 12.48 -19.60
N ILE A 372 4.75 11.76 -20.39
CA ILE A 372 4.00 10.58 -19.94
C ILE A 372 4.63 9.34 -20.56
N ASN A 373 5.34 8.55 -19.75
CA ASN A 373 5.77 7.23 -20.18
C ASN A 373 4.57 6.26 -20.20
N PHE A 374 3.74 6.36 -21.25
CA PHE A 374 2.47 5.64 -21.35
C PHE A 374 2.65 4.13 -21.46
N GLU A 375 3.79 3.65 -21.98
CA GLU A 375 4.12 2.23 -21.99
C GLU A 375 4.32 1.70 -20.56
N LYS A 376 5.12 2.41 -19.75
CA LYS A 376 5.25 2.09 -18.32
C LYS A 376 3.91 2.21 -17.60
N LEU A 377 3.10 3.21 -17.94
CA LEU A 377 1.77 3.40 -17.35
C LEU A 377 0.85 2.22 -17.68
N ALA A 378 0.79 1.80 -18.94
CA ALA A 378 0.01 0.63 -19.37
C ALA A 378 0.49 -0.63 -18.63
N GLN A 379 1.79 -0.89 -18.60
CA GLN A 379 2.36 -2.02 -17.86
C GLN A 379 2.05 -1.96 -16.36
N GLN A 380 2.09 -0.77 -15.76
CA GLN A 380 1.71 -0.56 -14.37
C GLN A 380 0.23 -0.89 -14.14
N VAL A 381 -0.66 -0.40 -14.99
CA VAL A 381 -2.10 -0.69 -14.92
C VAL A 381 -2.36 -2.19 -15.05
N GLN A 382 -1.73 -2.86 -16.02
CA GLN A 382 -1.84 -4.31 -16.20
C GLN A 382 -1.39 -5.07 -14.95
N ARG A 383 -0.24 -4.70 -14.37
CA ARG A 383 0.27 -5.29 -13.13
C ARG A 383 -0.68 -5.07 -11.96
N VAL A 384 -1.22 -3.86 -11.82
CA VAL A 384 -2.18 -3.51 -10.77
C VAL A 384 -3.45 -4.34 -10.89
N ILE A 385 -4.03 -4.46 -12.10
CA ILE A 385 -5.21 -5.30 -12.34
C ILE A 385 -4.92 -6.75 -11.95
N HIS A 386 -3.78 -7.30 -12.37
CA HIS A 386 -3.40 -8.66 -12.03
C HIS A 386 -3.21 -8.86 -10.52
N LEU A 387 -2.67 -7.86 -9.80
CA LEU A 387 -2.56 -7.91 -8.34
C LEU A 387 -3.94 -7.85 -7.69
N LEU A 388 -4.87 -7.02 -8.18
CA LEU A 388 -6.23 -6.92 -7.63
C LEU A 388 -7.05 -8.21 -7.76
N GLU A 389 -6.70 -9.11 -8.70
CA GLU A 389 -7.33 -10.43 -8.81
C GLU A 389 -6.81 -11.43 -7.76
N LYS A 390 -5.67 -11.15 -7.12
CA LYS A 390 -5.02 -12.05 -6.16
C LYS A 390 -5.52 -11.85 -4.74
N ASN A 391 -5.75 -12.96 -4.02
CA ASN A 391 -6.20 -12.90 -2.63
C ASN A 391 -5.15 -12.25 -1.72
N GLU A 392 -3.87 -12.46 -2.00
CA GLU A 392 -2.71 -11.94 -1.26
C GLU A 392 -2.60 -10.41 -1.30
N THR A 393 -3.39 -9.74 -2.15
CA THR A 393 -3.52 -8.29 -2.16
C THR A 393 -4.43 -7.79 -1.05
N TYR A 394 -5.35 -8.62 -0.58
CA TYR A 394 -6.37 -8.28 0.43
C TYR A 394 -6.06 -8.85 1.83
N GLU A 395 -4.96 -9.58 1.96
CA GLU A 395 -4.48 -10.15 3.21
C GLU A 395 -2.96 -10.06 3.33
N TYR A 396 -2.48 -9.92 4.56
CA TYR A 396 -1.06 -10.00 4.90
C TYR A 396 -0.86 -11.12 5.91
N ILE A 397 0.18 -11.93 5.73
CA ILE A 397 0.58 -12.99 6.66
C ILE A 397 2.04 -12.75 7.05
N SER A 398 2.31 -12.62 8.35
CA SER A 398 3.66 -12.45 8.87
C SER A 398 4.48 -13.72 8.69
N ALA A 399 5.81 -13.59 8.78
CA ALA A 399 6.66 -14.75 8.97
C ALA A 399 6.25 -15.51 10.25
N PRO A 400 6.34 -16.85 10.26
CA PRO A 400 6.03 -17.65 11.44
C PRO A 400 7.09 -17.44 12.53
N ILE A 401 6.64 -17.28 13.77
CA ILE A 401 7.49 -17.32 14.97
C ILE A 401 7.20 -18.59 15.76
N GLN A 402 8.24 -19.25 16.27
CA GLN A 402 8.09 -20.39 17.16
C GLN A 402 8.44 -19.94 18.58
N PRO A 403 7.45 -19.60 19.42
CA PRO A 403 7.74 -19.13 20.76
C PRO A 403 8.27 -20.27 21.62
N LYS A 404 9.37 -19.99 22.31
CA LYS A 404 9.97 -20.82 23.36
C LYS A 404 9.69 -20.23 24.74
N ASN A 405 9.37 -18.94 24.79
CA ASN A 405 9.00 -18.24 26.01
C ASN A 405 7.48 -18.29 26.22
N ASP A 406 7.01 -17.45 27.13
CA ASP A 406 5.65 -17.54 27.66
C ASP A 406 4.63 -16.76 26.81
N MET A 407 5.09 -15.81 25.99
CA MET A 407 4.25 -15.00 25.10
C MET A 407 4.90 -14.78 23.74
N ALA A 408 4.07 -14.80 22.71
CA ALA A 408 4.43 -14.25 21.40
C ALA A 408 3.80 -12.87 21.27
N THR A 409 4.64 -11.87 20.98
CA THR A 409 4.23 -10.48 20.80
C THR A 409 4.42 -10.07 19.34
N PHE A 410 3.45 -9.35 18.79
CA PHE A 410 3.44 -8.85 17.42
C PHE A 410 3.27 -7.34 17.45
N ASP A 411 4.32 -6.62 17.09
CA ASP A 411 4.30 -5.18 16.87
C ASP A 411 3.87 -4.95 15.43
N VAL A 412 2.63 -4.48 15.25
CA VAL A 412 1.98 -4.32 13.95
C VAL A 412 1.94 -2.85 13.59
N VAL A 413 2.51 -2.50 12.45
CA VAL A 413 2.55 -1.16 11.90
C VAL A 413 1.90 -1.19 10.52
N ILE A 414 0.79 -0.48 10.37
CA ILE A 414 0.08 -0.35 9.10
C ILE A 414 0.11 1.11 8.70
N LYS A 415 0.68 1.40 7.52
CA LYS A 415 0.89 2.77 7.02
C LYS A 415 0.28 2.93 5.64
N ALA A 416 -0.48 3.99 5.42
CA ALA A 416 -0.93 4.36 4.09
C ALA A 416 0.28 4.63 3.18
N LYS A 417 0.25 4.11 1.95
CA LYS A 417 1.31 4.34 0.95
C LYS A 417 1.22 5.72 0.31
N ILE A 418 0.02 6.29 0.27
CA ILE A 418 -0.27 7.60 -0.33
C ILE A 418 -0.75 8.51 0.81
N LYS A 419 -0.09 9.67 0.95
CA LYS A 419 -0.38 10.62 2.04
C LYS A 419 -1.69 11.38 1.84
N ASP A 420 -2.17 11.47 0.61
CA ASP A 420 -3.34 12.28 0.23
C ASP A 420 -4.63 11.48 0.16
N ILE A 421 -4.69 10.31 0.81
CA ILE A 421 -5.94 9.55 0.90
C ILE A 421 -6.83 10.24 1.94
N GLU A 422 -8.07 10.53 1.55
CA GLU A 422 -9.08 11.21 2.39
C GLU A 422 -9.31 10.51 3.74
N VAL A 423 -9.06 9.21 3.80
CA VAL A 423 -9.14 8.39 5.01
C VAL A 423 -7.79 7.75 5.31
N ASP A 424 -6.94 8.44 6.08
CA ASP A 424 -5.75 7.83 6.67
C ASP A 424 -6.17 6.93 7.85
N ASN A 425 -6.13 5.62 7.64
CA ASN A 425 -6.37 4.60 8.68
C ASN A 425 -5.08 3.88 9.06
N SER A 426 -3.96 4.60 9.03
CA SER A 426 -2.69 4.13 9.56
C SER A 426 -2.81 3.86 11.06
N ARG A 427 -2.26 2.74 11.51
CA ARG A 427 -2.31 2.32 12.91
C ARG A 427 -1.06 1.57 13.31
N SER A 428 -0.66 1.77 14.55
CA SER A 428 0.42 1.03 15.20
C SER A 428 -0.09 0.47 16.50
N PHE A 429 0.02 -0.84 16.69
CA PHE A 429 -0.42 -1.49 17.91
C PHE A 429 0.38 -2.77 18.16
N THR A 430 0.42 -3.18 19.43
CA THR A 430 1.11 -4.40 19.86
C THR A 430 0.07 -5.42 20.32
N HIS A 431 0.14 -6.63 19.77
CA HIS A 431 -0.71 -7.75 20.16
C HIS A 431 0.12 -8.86 20.79
N SER A 432 -0.25 -9.28 21.99
CA SER A 432 0.48 -10.32 22.72
C SER A 432 -0.41 -11.52 23.03
N VAL A 433 0.07 -12.73 22.73
CA VAL A 433 -0.66 -13.99 22.97
C VAL A 433 0.13 -14.90 23.89
N SER A 434 -0.50 -15.33 24.98
CA SER A 434 0.08 -16.31 25.92
C SER A 434 0.12 -17.70 25.32
N VAL A 435 1.25 -18.39 25.51
CA VAL A 435 1.52 -19.72 24.97
C VAL A 435 1.29 -20.80 26.06
N LYS A 436 0.83 -22.00 25.67
CA LYS A 436 0.68 -23.15 26.60
C LYS A 436 1.65 -24.29 26.29
N GLY A 437 1.89 -25.13 27.29
CA GLY A 437 2.69 -26.34 27.14
C GLY A 437 4.19 -26.10 27.35
N GLY A 438 4.92 -27.20 27.53
CA GLY A 438 6.32 -27.17 27.99
C GLY A 438 6.44 -26.86 29.48
N THR A 439 7.59 -27.24 30.03
CA THR A 439 7.96 -26.96 31.41
C THR A 439 8.65 -25.60 31.49
N ARG A 440 8.27 -24.82 32.49
CA ARG A 440 8.90 -23.55 32.85
C ARG A 440 9.54 -23.70 34.22
N ILE A 441 10.75 -23.15 34.34
CA ILE A 441 11.49 -23.07 35.59
C ILE A 441 11.54 -21.60 35.99
N ASP A 442 11.07 -21.30 37.19
CA ASP A 442 11.00 -19.97 37.74
C ASP A 442 11.82 -19.88 39.03
N PHE A 443 12.56 -18.80 39.20
CA PHE A 443 13.23 -18.43 40.44
C PHE A 443 12.39 -17.39 41.16
N SER A 444 12.11 -17.60 42.44
CA SER A 444 11.30 -16.70 43.25
C SER A 444 11.95 -16.44 44.60
N ILE A 445 11.62 -15.29 45.20
CA ILE A 445 12.00 -14.94 46.57
C ILE A 445 10.74 -14.58 47.34
N GLY A 446 10.71 -14.84 48.64
CA GLY A 446 9.63 -14.38 49.49
C GLY A 446 9.75 -14.86 50.91
N LEU A 447 8.61 -15.00 51.58
CA LEU A 447 8.55 -15.36 52.99
C LEU A 447 7.94 -16.75 53.15
N ALA A 448 8.47 -17.52 54.09
CA ALA A 448 7.87 -18.78 54.51
C ALA A 448 7.79 -18.87 56.03
N ALA A 449 6.79 -19.62 56.50
CA ALA A 449 6.69 -20.04 57.89
C ALA A 449 6.69 -21.56 57.94
N SER A 450 7.57 -22.12 58.77
CA SER A 450 7.69 -23.56 58.98
C SER A 450 7.29 -23.95 60.40
N TYR A 451 6.72 -25.14 60.56
CA TYR A 451 6.24 -25.69 61.82
C TYR A 451 6.76 -27.12 62.00
N PHE A 452 7.46 -27.36 63.11
CA PHE A 452 8.03 -28.66 63.47
C PHE A 452 7.43 -29.14 64.80
N SER A 453 6.49 -30.08 64.72
CA SER A 453 5.85 -30.68 65.91
C SER A 453 6.82 -31.51 66.73
N ASN A 454 6.61 -31.59 68.06
CA ASN A 454 7.43 -32.40 68.98
C ASN A 454 8.93 -32.04 68.94
N THR A 455 9.25 -30.78 68.67
CA THR A 455 10.62 -30.25 68.59
C THR A 455 10.87 -29.39 69.80
N ASN A 456 11.65 -29.94 70.73
CA ASN A 456 12.03 -29.22 71.94
C ASN A 456 12.96 -28.06 71.57
N VAL A 457 12.57 -26.85 71.95
CA VAL A 457 13.38 -25.64 71.87
C VAL A 457 13.96 -25.40 73.25
N TYR A 458 15.29 -25.42 73.36
CA TYR A 458 16.01 -25.24 74.61
C TYR A 458 16.50 -23.80 74.75
N GLU A 459 16.54 -23.29 75.97
CA GLU A 459 17.06 -21.97 76.33
C GLU A 459 17.83 -22.08 77.65
N ILE A 460 18.88 -21.28 77.84
CA ILE A 460 19.60 -21.22 79.10
C ILE A 460 18.93 -20.17 79.97
N TYR A 461 18.49 -20.57 81.17
CA TYR A 461 17.96 -19.67 82.19
C TYR A 461 18.94 -19.61 83.36
N THR A 462 19.18 -18.41 83.90
CA THR A 462 20.00 -18.25 85.11
C THR A 462 19.08 -18.24 86.33
N ILE A 463 19.21 -19.25 87.19
CA ILE A 463 18.46 -19.38 88.44
C ILE A 463 19.47 -19.49 89.58
N ASN A 464 19.41 -18.59 90.57
CA ASN A 464 20.33 -18.55 91.72
C ASN A 464 21.82 -18.50 91.33
N GLY A 465 22.17 -17.75 90.27
CA GLY A 465 23.55 -17.62 89.78
C GLY A 465 24.07 -18.84 89.00
N GLN A 466 23.24 -19.85 88.77
CA GLN A 466 23.59 -21.05 87.99
C GLN A 466 22.82 -21.06 86.65
N ASN A 467 23.55 -21.31 85.57
CA ASN A 467 22.98 -21.48 84.24
C ASN A 467 22.36 -22.89 84.12
N LYS A 468 21.06 -22.97 83.90
CA LYS A 468 20.32 -24.23 83.74
C LYS A 468 19.69 -24.33 82.36
N ILE A 469 19.67 -25.54 81.81
CA ILE A 469 18.98 -25.86 80.55
C ILE A 469 17.47 -25.93 80.82
N GLY A 470 16.69 -25.02 80.24
CA GLY A 470 15.23 -25.08 80.29
C GLY A 470 14.60 -25.38 78.93
N LEU A 471 13.39 -25.94 78.97
CA LEU A 471 12.56 -26.17 77.80
C LEU A 471 11.67 -24.96 77.55
N LYS A 472 11.92 -24.22 76.46
CA LYS A 472 11.13 -23.06 76.06
C LYS A 472 9.80 -23.45 75.40
N SER A 473 9.83 -24.43 74.50
CA SER A 473 8.65 -24.90 73.77
C SER A 473 8.82 -26.35 73.29
N LYS A 474 7.71 -27.07 73.13
CA LYS A 474 7.68 -28.42 72.51
C LYS A 474 7.43 -28.39 71.00
N ASN A 475 7.20 -27.20 70.44
CA ASN A 475 7.01 -26.99 69.01
C ASN A 475 7.86 -25.81 68.54
N LEU A 476 8.44 -25.95 67.35
CA LEU A 476 9.28 -24.92 66.75
C LEU A 476 8.55 -24.32 65.54
N THR A 477 8.32 -23.01 65.56
CA THR A 477 7.83 -22.23 64.42
C THR A 477 8.94 -21.31 63.95
N VAL A 478 9.27 -21.33 62.66
CA VAL A 478 10.37 -20.51 62.12
C VAL A 478 9.90 -19.72 60.90
N PRO A 479 9.85 -18.37 61.00
CA PRO A 479 9.77 -17.51 59.82
C PRO A 479 11.12 -17.53 59.09
N SER A 480 11.10 -17.50 57.77
CA SER A 480 12.30 -17.51 56.95
C SER A 480 12.10 -16.67 55.69
N LEU A 481 13.15 -15.99 55.24
CA LEU A 481 13.23 -15.46 53.89
C LEU A 481 13.65 -16.63 52.99
N VAL A 482 12.89 -16.93 51.95
CA VAL A 482 13.11 -18.12 51.12
C VAL A 482 13.37 -17.75 49.68
N THR A 483 14.29 -18.48 49.06
CA THR A 483 14.50 -18.49 47.61
C THR A 483 14.08 -19.84 47.07
N MET A 484 13.17 -19.88 46.09
CA MET A 484 12.61 -21.11 45.55
C MET A 484 12.80 -21.19 44.03
N ILE A 485 13.09 -22.40 43.56
CA ILE A 485 13.02 -22.82 42.17
C ILE A 485 11.70 -23.56 41.98
N SER A 486 10.87 -23.07 41.08
CA SER A 486 9.53 -23.56 40.82
C SER A 486 9.44 -24.13 39.40
N MET A 487 9.01 -25.38 39.27
CA MET A 487 8.75 -26.02 37.99
C MET A 487 7.25 -26.07 37.74
N THR A 488 6.78 -25.45 36.65
CA THR A 488 5.36 -25.44 36.27
C THR A 488 5.14 -25.74 34.79
N ASN A 489 3.98 -26.29 34.46
CA ASN A 489 3.56 -26.40 33.07
C ASN A 489 2.97 -25.07 32.61
N ARG A 490 3.43 -24.54 31.47
CA ARG A 490 2.91 -23.26 30.95
C ARG A 490 1.44 -23.37 30.61
N THR A 491 0.69 -22.34 30.99
CA THR A 491 -0.77 -22.27 30.82
C THR A 491 -1.17 -20.87 30.37
N THR A 492 -2.27 -20.79 29.63
CA THR A 492 -2.90 -19.51 29.21
C THR A 492 -3.85 -18.95 30.27
N LYS A 493 -4.13 -19.72 31.32
CA LYS A 493 -5.00 -19.32 32.44
C LYS A 493 -4.21 -18.43 33.41
N TYR A 494 -4.92 -17.70 34.26
CA TYR A 494 -4.31 -16.90 35.33
C TYR A 494 -3.73 -17.74 36.49
N GLY A 495 -4.04 -19.04 36.55
CA GLY A 495 -3.52 -19.96 37.55
C GLY A 495 -2.75 -21.12 36.91
N ALA A 496 -1.62 -21.50 37.53
CA ALA A 496 -0.84 -22.67 37.18
C ALA A 496 -0.49 -23.48 38.44
N ILE A 497 -0.33 -24.80 38.29
CA ILE A 497 0.09 -25.69 39.37
C ILE A 497 1.43 -26.31 38.98
N GLY A 498 2.32 -26.48 39.96
CA GLY A 498 3.51 -27.29 39.82
C GLY A 498 4.17 -27.57 41.16
N GLY A 499 5.50 -27.68 41.16
CA GLY A 499 6.28 -27.98 42.37
C GLY A 499 7.41 -26.98 42.55
N SER A 500 7.77 -26.72 43.80
CA SER A 500 8.91 -25.86 44.13
C SER A 500 9.84 -26.54 45.12
N ALA A 501 11.13 -26.25 44.98
CA ALA A 501 12.15 -26.59 45.95
C ALA A 501 12.99 -25.33 46.23
N GLY A 502 13.41 -25.12 47.47
CA GLY A 502 14.12 -23.91 47.83
C GLY A 502 14.88 -23.99 49.13
N LEU A 503 15.63 -22.91 49.38
CA LEU A 503 16.41 -22.73 50.59
C LEU A 503 15.87 -21.51 51.36
N GLY A 504 15.84 -21.64 52.68
CA GLY A 504 15.55 -20.55 53.59
C GLY A 504 16.80 -20.00 54.23
N ILE A 505 16.85 -18.68 54.28
CA ILE A 505 17.72 -17.93 55.15
C ILE A 505 16.94 -17.61 56.41
N ASP A 506 17.53 -17.95 57.54
CA ASP A 506 17.07 -17.46 58.83
C ASP A 506 18.22 -16.89 59.66
N THR A 507 17.83 -16.19 60.71
CA THR A 507 18.74 -15.60 61.68
C THR A 507 18.60 -16.39 62.98
N ASN A 508 19.58 -17.22 63.29
CA ASN A 508 19.66 -17.91 64.58
C ASN A 508 20.80 -17.29 65.40
N ASN A 509 20.47 -16.68 66.54
CA ASN A 509 21.43 -15.99 67.41
C ASN A 509 22.32 -14.96 66.68
N GLY A 510 21.74 -14.19 65.74
CA GLY A 510 22.45 -13.17 64.97
C GLY A 510 23.33 -13.68 63.83
N LYS A 511 23.43 -15.00 63.62
CA LYS A 511 24.13 -15.60 62.48
C LYS A 511 23.14 -15.97 61.39
N ILE A 512 23.46 -15.60 60.15
CA ILE A 512 22.72 -16.00 58.94
C ILE A 512 23.05 -17.46 58.64
N GLN A 513 22.05 -18.34 58.64
CA GLN A 513 22.23 -19.76 58.31
C GLN A 513 21.32 -20.19 57.15
N LEU A 514 21.87 -20.97 56.23
CA LEU A 514 21.15 -21.61 55.12
C LEU A 514 20.76 -23.03 55.54
N SER A 515 19.99 -23.16 56.63
CA SER A 515 19.72 -24.48 57.25
C SER A 515 18.36 -25.07 56.92
N ASN A 516 17.51 -24.36 56.15
CA ASN A 516 16.14 -24.78 55.87
C ASN A 516 16.00 -25.15 54.39
N PHE A 517 15.63 -26.39 54.12
CA PHE A 517 15.26 -26.84 52.78
C PHE A 517 13.73 -26.99 52.70
N PHE A 518 13.13 -26.48 51.63
CA PHE A 518 11.69 -26.50 51.41
C PHE A 518 11.38 -27.26 50.13
N ILE A 519 10.37 -28.13 50.16
CA ILE A 519 9.86 -28.80 48.97
C ILE A 519 8.34 -29.01 49.04
N GLY A 520 7.63 -28.65 47.97
CA GLY A 520 6.18 -28.84 47.96
C GLY A 520 5.46 -28.41 46.68
N PRO A 521 4.18 -28.81 46.52
CA PRO A 521 3.32 -28.28 45.47
C PRO A 521 3.19 -26.75 45.57
N THR A 522 3.03 -26.11 44.42
CA THR A 522 2.95 -24.66 44.29
C THR A 522 1.82 -24.26 43.36
N LEU A 523 1.00 -23.32 43.82
CA LEU A 523 -0.01 -22.62 43.03
C LEU A 523 0.57 -21.28 42.61
N ILE A 524 0.66 -21.03 41.31
CA ILE A 524 1.07 -19.75 40.73
C ILE A 524 -0.18 -18.99 40.32
N LEU A 525 -0.30 -17.76 40.79
CA LEU A 525 -1.35 -16.82 40.44
C LEU A 525 -0.73 -15.63 39.68
N GLY A 526 -1.34 -15.29 38.55
CA GLY A 526 -0.90 -14.20 37.67
C GLY A 526 -0.26 -14.69 36.37
N LYS A 527 -0.20 -13.79 35.38
CA LYS A 527 0.42 -14.04 34.07
C LYS A 527 1.77 -13.32 33.96
N TYR A 528 1.76 -12.01 34.20
CA TYR A 528 2.91 -11.12 34.17
C TYR A 528 3.61 -11.16 35.53
N ASP A 529 2.96 -10.56 36.53
CA ASP A 529 3.38 -10.64 37.92
C ASP A 529 2.86 -11.92 38.54
N ARG A 530 3.78 -12.79 38.94
CA ARG A 530 3.46 -14.13 39.42
C ARG A 530 3.75 -14.23 40.90
N ILE A 531 2.69 -14.41 41.67
CA ILE A 531 2.73 -14.73 43.09
C ILE A 531 2.58 -16.23 43.21
N MET A 532 3.44 -16.86 44.00
CA MET A 532 3.47 -18.30 44.17
C MET A 532 3.17 -18.64 45.62
N LEU A 533 2.15 -19.48 45.82
CA LEU A 533 1.81 -20.05 47.12
C LEU A 533 2.30 -21.50 47.14
N THR A 534 3.25 -21.79 48.01
CA THR A 534 3.85 -23.11 48.17
C THR A 534 3.50 -23.67 49.54
N VAL A 535 3.09 -24.93 49.60
CA VAL A 535 2.90 -25.66 50.86
C VAL A 535 3.61 -26.99 50.76
N GLY A 536 4.22 -27.49 51.85
CA GLY A 536 4.93 -28.76 51.77
C GLY A 536 5.76 -29.11 52.99
N ALA A 537 6.82 -29.88 52.73
CA ALA A 537 7.76 -30.32 53.75
C ALA A 537 8.92 -29.33 53.90
N ALA A 538 9.24 -28.99 55.15
CA ALA A 538 10.45 -28.26 55.50
C ALA A 538 11.41 -29.21 56.20
N ILE A 539 12.66 -29.25 55.75
CA ILE A 539 13.74 -30.01 56.38
C ILE A 539 14.69 -29.00 57.00
N ARG A 540 14.93 -29.14 58.30
CA ARG A 540 15.76 -28.20 59.06
C ARG A 540 16.65 -28.94 60.04
N ASN A 541 17.86 -28.43 60.24
CA ASN A 541 18.67 -28.78 61.39
C ASN A 541 18.11 -28.11 62.67
N VAL A 542 17.64 -28.93 63.60
CA VAL A 542 17.16 -28.52 64.91
C VAL A 542 18.15 -29.02 65.97
N GLY A 543 18.50 -28.15 66.93
CA GLY A 543 19.38 -28.55 68.02
C GLY A 543 18.70 -29.57 68.93
N LYS A 544 19.34 -30.73 69.10
CA LYS A 544 18.99 -31.73 70.11
C LYS A 544 20.00 -31.67 71.25
N LEU A 545 19.61 -31.91 72.50
CA LEU A 545 20.60 -32.00 73.58
C LEU A 545 21.60 -33.12 73.30
N LYS A 546 22.90 -32.83 73.47
CA LYS A 546 23.96 -33.83 73.40
C LYS A 546 23.72 -34.91 74.47
N ASN A 547 24.14 -36.14 74.17
CA ASN A 547 24.05 -37.24 75.14
C ASN A 547 24.75 -36.84 76.45
N GLY A 548 24.06 -37.00 77.58
CA GLY A 548 24.56 -36.61 78.91
C GLY A 548 24.00 -35.30 79.47
N TYR A 549 23.25 -34.52 78.68
CA TYR A 549 22.53 -33.35 79.17
C TYR A 549 21.01 -33.62 79.28
N VAL A 550 20.43 -33.26 80.42
CA VAL A 550 19.01 -33.35 80.74
C VAL A 550 18.46 -31.95 81.03
N ILE A 551 17.16 -31.77 80.86
CA ILE A 551 16.48 -30.53 81.26
C ILE A 551 16.68 -30.32 82.77
N ASN A 552 16.97 -29.07 83.16
CA ASN A 552 17.38 -28.61 84.50
C ASN A 552 18.82 -28.92 84.92
N ASP A 553 19.63 -29.55 84.07
CA ASP A 553 21.05 -29.70 84.34
C ASP A 553 21.75 -28.34 84.40
N THR A 554 22.72 -28.25 85.32
CA THR A 554 23.54 -27.04 85.50
C THR A 554 24.73 -27.11 84.57
N ILE A 555 24.91 -26.08 83.75
CA ILE A 555 26.02 -26.01 82.80
C ILE A 555 27.19 -25.29 83.47
N ILE A 556 28.37 -25.94 83.49
CA ILE A 556 29.60 -25.40 84.11
C ILE A 556 30.29 -24.38 83.18
N THR A 557 29.84 -24.26 81.93
CA THR A 557 30.46 -23.35 80.96
C THR A 557 30.07 -21.89 81.24
N GLN A 558 31.07 -21.01 81.19
CA GLN A 558 30.88 -19.55 81.26
C GLN A 558 30.19 -18.98 80.01
N SER A 559 30.03 -19.79 78.95
CA SER A 559 29.34 -19.37 77.74
C SER A 559 27.83 -19.43 77.95
N SER A 560 27.15 -18.31 77.71
CA SER A 560 25.70 -18.23 77.61
C SER A 560 25.15 -18.82 76.30
N ASP A 561 26.00 -19.41 75.45
CA ASP A 561 25.59 -19.95 74.16
C ASP A 561 25.11 -21.41 74.29
N ILE A 562 23.80 -21.59 74.11
CA ILE A 562 23.11 -22.89 74.08
C ILE A 562 23.69 -23.84 73.01
N THR A 563 24.34 -23.33 71.96
CA THR A 563 24.92 -24.17 70.90
C THR A 563 25.99 -25.15 71.42
N THR A 564 26.63 -24.86 72.56
CA THR A 564 27.65 -25.72 73.17
C THR A 564 27.10 -27.07 73.66
N VAL A 565 25.83 -27.10 74.08
CA VAL A 565 25.14 -28.30 74.62
C VAL A 565 24.20 -28.96 73.61
N LEU A 566 24.07 -28.39 72.41
CA LEU A 566 23.23 -28.93 71.34
C LEU A 566 24.07 -29.69 70.28
N SER A 567 23.53 -30.78 69.77
CA SER A 567 23.97 -31.47 68.56
C SER A 567 22.99 -31.23 67.43
N ASP A 568 23.53 -31.24 66.20
CA ASP A 568 22.76 -31.11 64.98
C ASP A 568 21.86 -32.32 64.77
N ASN A 569 20.57 -32.09 64.51
CA ASN A 569 19.63 -33.15 64.20
C ASN A 569 18.61 -32.67 63.15
N TYR A 570 18.53 -33.33 62.01
CA TYR A 570 17.56 -32.96 60.99
C TYR A 570 16.15 -33.39 61.36
N LYS A 571 15.19 -32.49 61.15
CA LYS A 571 13.78 -32.76 61.34
C LYS A 571 12.96 -32.32 60.14
N VAL A 572 11.92 -33.09 59.86
CA VAL A 572 10.91 -32.78 58.86
C VAL A 572 9.73 -32.10 59.55
N GLY A 573 9.30 -30.98 59.00
CA GLY A 573 8.14 -30.19 59.42
C GLY A 573 7.27 -29.83 58.23
N PHE A 574 6.24 -29.03 58.49
CA PHE A 574 5.35 -28.48 57.46
C PHE A 574 5.70 -27.01 57.21
N PHE A 575 5.54 -26.51 55.98
CA PHE A 575 5.64 -25.08 55.72
C PHE A 575 4.55 -24.56 54.79
N ILE A 576 4.36 -23.25 54.88
CA ILE A 576 3.65 -22.42 53.92
C ILE A 576 4.56 -21.27 53.50
N GLY A 577 4.65 -21.02 52.20
CA GLY A 577 5.49 -19.99 51.61
C GLY A 577 4.71 -19.16 50.60
N LEU A 578 4.96 -17.85 50.61
CA LEU A 578 4.45 -16.89 49.64
C LEU A 578 5.65 -16.21 48.97
N THR A 579 5.87 -16.49 47.69
CA THR A 579 7.01 -15.96 46.93
C THR A 579 6.57 -15.18 45.71
N TYR A 580 7.41 -14.25 45.28
CA TYR A 580 7.25 -13.45 44.06
C TYR A 580 8.33 -13.84 43.05
N ASN A 581 7.95 -13.98 41.78
CA ASN A 581 8.85 -14.44 40.73
C ASN A 581 9.88 -13.37 40.31
N LEU A 582 11.16 -13.74 40.33
CA LEU A 582 12.30 -12.90 39.95
C LEU A 582 12.93 -13.24 38.59
N THR A 583 12.52 -14.33 37.95
CA THR A 583 13.14 -14.88 36.72
C THR A 583 13.33 -13.84 35.60
N ASN A 584 12.54 -12.78 35.63
CA ASN A 584 12.46 -11.75 34.60
C ASN A 584 13.69 -10.84 34.56
N ASN A 585 14.28 -10.50 35.72
CA ASN A 585 15.40 -9.55 35.81
C ASN A 585 16.78 -10.20 35.66
N VAL A 586 16.87 -11.51 35.89
CA VAL A 586 18.16 -12.21 35.97
C VAL A 586 18.63 -12.62 34.58
N ARG A 587 17.74 -13.08 33.69
CA ARG A 587 18.13 -13.59 32.37
C ARG A 587 18.65 -12.50 31.43
N ASN A 588 17.97 -11.36 31.34
CA ASN A 588 18.40 -10.24 30.48
C ASN A 588 19.70 -9.59 30.97
N LYS A 589 19.96 -9.59 32.29
CA LYS A 589 21.22 -9.08 32.85
C LYS A 589 22.39 -10.04 32.66
N ILE A 590 22.15 -11.35 32.74
CA ILE A 590 23.20 -12.36 32.48
C ILE A 590 23.52 -12.43 30.97
N SER A 591 22.54 -12.31 30.06
CA SER A 591 22.81 -12.34 28.62
C SER A 591 23.57 -11.12 28.10
N ASN A 592 23.42 -9.96 28.77
CA ASN A 592 24.14 -8.74 28.43
C ASN A 592 25.53 -8.67 29.08
N TYR A 593 25.85 -9.60 29.99
CA TYR A 593 27.20 -9.80 30.49
C TYR A 593 27.96 -10.68 29.50
N LYS A 594 28.53 -10.07 28.45
CA LYS A 594 29.64 -10.73 27.74
C LYS A 594 30.81 -10.81 28.72
N PRO A 595 31.40 -12.00 28.92
CA PRO A 595 32.54 -12.18 29.82
C PRO A 595 33.72 -11.29 29.44
#